data_AF-A0A7W5HDW9-F1
#
_entry.id   AF-A0A7W5HDW9-F1
#
_cell.length_a   1.000
_cell.length_b   1.000
_cell.length_c   1.000
_cell.angle_alpha   90.00
_cell.angle_beta   90.00
_cell.angle_gamma   90.00
#
_symmetry.space_group_name_H-M   'P 1'
#
loop_
_entity.id
_entity.type
_entity.pdbx_description
1 polymer ?
#
loop_
_entity_poly.entity_id
_entity_poly.type
_entity_poly.pdbx_seq_one_letter_code
_entity_poly.pdbx_strand_id
1 'polypeptide(L)'
;MTYEEYLDEVTTLIFEKYDIPENEAVKIVMAAQDKEFFVRHDKSAKLRNIDQAHKDAKTLFEAAGVKLAAKPAANAAAKPAANPAAKPAAKPPVKSAKGPAKPSK
;
A
#
# COMPACT_ATOMS: atom_id res chain seq x y z
N MET A 1 14.57 1.83 -4.89
CA MET A 1 13.94 2.05 -3.57
C MET A 1 13.14 0.80 -3.19
N THR A 2 12.85 0.55 -1.91
CA THR A 2 11.90 -0.49 -1.47
C THR A 2 10.49 -0.17 -1.95
N TYR A 3 9.54 -1.11 -1.83
CA TYR A 3 8.17 -0.89 -2.28
C TYR A 3 7.47 0.18 -1.44
N GLU A 4 7.60 0.08 -0.12
CA GLU A 4 7.05 1.07 0.81
C GLU A 4 7.67 2.46 0.63
N GLU A 5 9.00 2.56 0.53
CA GLU A 5 9.68 3.84 0.26
C GLU A 5 9.22 4.46 -1.07
N TYR A 6 8.91 3.63 -2.07
CA TYR A 6 8.43 4.11 -3.35
C TYR A 6 7.00 4.67 -3.25
N LEU A 7 6.12 4.02 -2.48
CA LEU A 7 4.76 4.50 -2.25
C LEU A 7 4.75 5.79 -1.42
N ASP A 8 5.62 5.88 -0.42
CA ASP A 8 5.82 7.08 0.39
C ASP A 8 6.33 8.26 -0.45
N GLU A 9 7.30 8.00 -1.33
CA GLU A 9 7.81 8.99 -2.27
C GLU A 9 6.72 9.48 -3.24
N VAL A 10 5.93 8.57 -3.85
CA VAL A 10 4.81 8.96 -4.72
C VAL A 10 3.80 9.82 -3.97
N THR A 11 3.47 9.47 -2.72
CA THR A 11 2.55 10.22 -1.88
C THR A 11 3.07 11.62 -1.56
N THR A 12 4.34 11.71 -1.16
CA THR A 12 5.05 12.96 -0.89
C THR A 12 5.04 13.86 -2.11
N LEU A 13 5.36 13.32 -3.29
CA LEU A 13 5.34 14.07 -4.54
C LEU A 13 3.95 14.57 -4.91
N ILE A 14 2.88 13.83 -4.62
CA ILE A 14 1.52 14.29 -4.85
C ILE A 14 1.19 15.47 -3.92
N PHE A 15 1.50 15.32 -2.63
CA PHE A 15 1.30 16.35 -1.60
C PHE A 15 2.06 17.65 -1.93
N GLU A 16 3.36 17.55 -2.23
CA GLU A 16 4.22 18.71 -2.43
C GLU A 16 4.02 19.39 -3.80
N LYS A 17 3.87 18.62 -4.89
CA LYS A 17 3.84 19.20 -6.24
C LYS A 17 2.49 19.80 -6.63
N TYR A 18 1.41 19.28 -6.05
CA TYR A 18 0.05 19.70 -6.41
C TYR A 18 -0.65 20.50 -5.30
N ASP A 19 0.07 20.81 -4.22
CA ASP A 19 -0.40 21.59 -3.07
C ASP A 19 -1.70 21.06 -2.44
N ILE A 20 -1.98 19.76 -2.57
CA ILE A 20 -3.12 19.13 -1.91
C ILE A 20 -2.73 18.65 -0.50
N PRO A 21 -3.68 18.51 0.43
CA PRO A 21 -3.42 17.95 1.75
C PRO A 21 -2.86 16.51 1.70
N GLU A 22 -1.98 16.16 2.64
CA GLU A 22 -1.33 14.83 2.71
C GLU A 22 -2.36 13.70 2.82
N ASN A 23 -3.44 13.90 3.59
CA ASN A 23 -4.51 12.92 3.73
C ASN A 23 -5.23 12.63 2.40
N GLU A 24 -5.36 13.63 1.50
CA GLU A 24 -5.92 13.44 0.16
C GLU A 24 -4.91 12.73 -0.75
N ALA A 25 -3.62 13.06 -0.66
CA ALA A 25 -2.57 12.35 -1.40
C ALA A 25 -2.53 10.86 -1.04
N VAL A 26 -2.63 10.51 0.26
CA VAL A 26 -2.71 9.13 0.73
C VAL A 26 -3.94 8.42 0.15
N LYS A 27 -5.12 9.06 0.12
CA LYS A 27 -6.34 8.48 -0.47
C LYS A 27 -6.18 8.19 -1.96
N ILE A 28 -5.50 9.06 -2.70
CA ILE A 28 -5.21 8.86 -4.12
C ILE A 28 -4.36 7.61 -4.31
N VAL A 29 -3.29 7.46 -3.52
CA VAL A 29 -2.40 6.28 -3.59
C VAL A 29 -3.13 5.00 -3.16
N MET A 30 -3.94 5.04 -2.10
CA MET A 30 -4.79 3.91 -1.69
C MET A 30 -5.75 3.49 -2.82
N ALA A 31 -6.45 4.44 -3.44
CA ALA A 31 -7.35 4.14 -4.55
C ALA A 31 -6.62 3.56 -5.78
N ALA A 32 -5.34 3.90 -5.97
CA ALA A 32 -4.50 3.30 -7.01
C ALA A 32 -4.07 1.87 -6.67
N GLN A 33 -3.78 1.59 -5.39
CA GLN A 33 -3.49 0.24 -4.91
C GLN A 33 -4.70 -0.69 -5.09
N ASP A 34 -5.91 -0.23 -4.78
CA ASP A 34 -7.17 -0.98 -4.99
C ASP A 34 -7.42 -1.32 -6.47
N LYS A 35 -6.90 -0.49 -7.39
CA LYS A 35 -6.97 -0.70 -8.84
C LYS A 35 -5.78 -1.48 -9.40
N GLU A 36 -4.98 -2.09 -8.53
CA GLU A 36 -3.81 -2.90 -8.89
C GLU A 36 -2.72 -2.12 -9.67
N PHE A 37 -2.72 -0.79 -9.59
CA PHE A 37 -1.79 0.07 -10.36
C PHE A 37 -0.32 -0.25 -10.06
N PHE A 38 0.00 -0.55 -8.79
CA PHE A 38 1.37 -0.79 -8.34
C PHE A 38 1.83 -2.26 -8.42
N VAL A 39 1.01 -3.19 -8.90
CA VAL A 39 1.40 -4.62 -8.98
C VAL A 39 2.65 -4.85 -9.82
N ARG A 40 2.88 -4.03 -10.86
CA ARG A 40 4.11 -4.10 -11.67
C ARG A 40 5.33 -3.59 -10.91
N HIS A 41 5.16 -2.59 -10.03
CA HIS A 41 6.22 -2.00 -9.21
C HIS A 41 6.68 -2.95 -8.10
N ASP A 42 5.76 -3.73 -7.54
CA ASP A 42 6.05 -4.80 -6.59
C ASP A 42 7.00 -5.84 -7.22
N LYS A 43 6.65 -6.33 -8.42
CA LYS A 43 7.42 -7.35 -9.13
C LYS A 43 8.73 -6.86 -9.74
N SER A 44 8.91 -5.55 -9.92
CA SER A 44 10.06 -4.98 -10.64
C SER A 44 10.69 -3.81 -9.89
N ALA A 45 11.78 -4.08 -9.15
CA ALA A 45 12.55 -3.06 -8.44
C ALA A 45 13.08 -1.94 -9.36
N LYS A 46 13.29 -2.22 -10.65
CA LYS A 46 13.74 -1.23 -11.65
C LYS A 46 12.73 -0.10 -11.86
N LEU A 47 11.44 -0.35 -11.62
CA LEU A 47 10.39 0.66 -11.73
C LEU A 47 10.30 1.53 -10.47
N ARG A 48 10.91 1.10 -9.35
CA ARG A 48 10.89 1.83 -8.06
C ARG A 48 12.05 2.81 -7.95
N ASN A 49 12.03 3.82 -8.81
CA ASN A 49 12.99 4.93 -8.88
C ASN A 49 12.27 6.29 -8.89
N ILE A 50 13.02 7.37 -8.61
CA ILE A 50 12.48 8.73 -8.47
C ILE A 50 11.81 9.22 -9.76
N ASP A 51 12.41 8.96 -10.93
CA ASP A 51 11.84 9.39 -12.21
C ASP A 51 10.46 8.76 -12.46
N GLN A 52 10.29 7.49 -12.09
CA GLN A 52 9.02 6.81 -12.19
C GLN A 52 8.03 7.31 -11.13
N ALA A 53 8.49 7.58 -9.90
CA ALA A 53 7.64 8.12 -8.85
C ALA A 53 7.00 9.45 -9.27
N HIS A 54 7.74 10.34 -9.93
CA HIS A 54 7.20 11.57 -10.48
C HIS A 54 6.13 11.35 -11.56
N LYS A 55 6.34 10.37 -12.45
CA LYS A 55 5.37 10.05 -13.53
C LYS A 55 4.09 9.49 -12.96
N ASP A 56 4.21 8.60 -11.98
CA ASP A 56 3.08 7.96 -11.33
C ASP A 56 2.31 8.97 -10.48
N ALA A 57 2.99 9.81 -9.69
CA ALA A 57 2.37 10.91 -8.95
C ALA A 57 1.51 11.81 -9.85
N LYS A 58 2.03 12.19 -11.02
CA LYS A 58 1.28 12.95 -12.02
C LYS A 58 0.07 12.19 -12.54
N THR A 59 0.27 10.94 -12.95
CA THR A 59 -0.78 10.08 -13.52
C THR A 59 -1.92 9.90 -12.52
N LEU A 60 -1.60 9.64 -11.25
CA LEU A 60 -2.58 9.43 -10.20
C LEU A 60 -3.34 10.71 -9.87
N PHE A 61 -2.65 11.86 -9.79
CA PHE A 61 -3.30 13.14 -9.57
C PHE A 61 -4.29 13.49 -10.70
N GLU A 62 -3.88 13.30 -11.96
CA GLU A 62 -4.74 13.51 -13.13
C GLU A 62 -5.93 12.54 -13.14
N ALA A 63 -5.70 11.26 -12.85
CA ALA A 63 -6.74 10.23 -12.79
C ALA A 63 -7.73 10.42 -11.64
N ALA A 64 -7.31 11.04 -10.54
CA ALA A 64 -8.18 11.35 -9.41
C ALA A 64 -9.21 12.45 -9.75
N GLY A 65 -9.02 13.18 -10.86
CA GLY A 65 -9.94 14.24 -11.29
C GLY A 65 -10.01 15.40 -10.29
N VAL A 66 -9.00 15.54 -9.43
CA VAL A 66 -8.92 16.60 -8.44
C VAL A 66 -8.70 17.91 -9.17
N LYS A 67 -9.77 18.69 -9.30
CA LYS A 67 -9.67 20.08 -9.76
C LYS A 67 -8.91 20.84 -8.67
N LEU A 68 -7.71 21.33 -9.00
CA LEU A 68 -6.85 22.12 -8.11
C LEU A 68 -7.70 23.18 -7.39
N ALA A 69 -8.09 22.90 -6.14
CA ALA A 69 -8.78 23.84 -5.29
C ALA A 69 -7.71 24.50 -4.43
N ALA A 70 -7.57 25.82 -4.53
CA ALA A 70 -6.67 26.58 -3.67
C ALA A 70 -7.01 26.32 -2.20
N LYS A 71 -6.00 25.95 -1.40
CA LYS A 71 -6.11 25.63 0.03
C LYS A 71 -6.93 26.68 0.80
N PRO A 72 -7.90 26.29 1.64
CA PRO A 72 -8.01 26.89 2.95
C PRO A 72 -7.02 26.20 3.90
N ALA A 73 -6.24 27.01 4.62
CA ALA A 73 -5.29 26.54 5.62
C ALA A 73 -5.98 26.09 6.92
N ALA A 74 -5.41 25.05 7.55
CA ALA A 74 -5.63 24.54 8.92
C ALA A 74 -7.00 23.88 9.21
N ASN A 75 -7.13 22.77 9.95
CA ASN A 75 -6.43 22.40 11.18
C ASN A 75 -6.46 20.86 11.42
N ALA A 76 -5.62 20.43 12.37
CA ALA A 76 -5.15 19.10 12.72
C ALA A 76 -6.16 18.00 13.14
N ALA A 77 -5.61 16.78 13.16
CA ALA A 77 -5.90 15.65 14.04
C ALA A 77 -7.18 14.82 13.81
N ALA A 78 -6.99 13.67 13.16
CA ALA A 78 -7.66 12.43 13.56
C ALA A 78 -6.73 11.22 13.32
N LYS A 79 -5.73 11.03 14.20
CA LYS A 79 -5.52 9.65 14.68
C LYS A 79 -6.62 9.40 15.72
N PRO A 80 -7.32 8.28 15.60
CA PRO A 80 -7.17 7.32 16.67
C PRO A 80 -6.57 6.03 16.13
N ALA A 81 -5.54 5.55 16.83
CA ALA A 81 -5.17 4.16 16.76
C ALA A 81 -6.36 3.29 17.22
N ALA A 82 -6.73 2.30 16.43
CA ALA A 82 -7.04 0.93 16.83
C ALA A 82 -7.92 0.24 15.78
N ASN A 83 -7.39 -0.84 15.18
CA ASN A 83 -8.11 -2.09 15.30
C ASN A 83 -7.11 -3.26 15.40
N PRO A 84 -6.97 -3.91 16.58
CA PRO A 84 -6.27 -5.17 16.72
C PRO A 84 -7.26 -6.29 16.37
N ALA A 85 -7.39 -6.63 15.10
CA ALA A 85 -8.14 -7.81 14.68
C ALA A 85 -7.17 -8.90 14.24
N ALA A 86 -6.88 -9.78 15.19
CA ALA A 86 -6.30 -11.08 14.98
C ALA A 86 -6.99 -11.83 13.82
N LYS A 87 -6.17 -12.42 12.94
CA LYS A 87 -6.47 -13.73 12.37
C LYS A 87 -5.22 -14.60 12.53
N PRO A 88 -5.18 -15.55 13.47
CA PRO A 88 -4.28 -16.67 13.37
C PRO A 88 -4.89 -17.62 12.34
N ALA A 89 -4.38 -17.62 11.11
CA ALA A 89 -4.63 -18.74 10.22
C ALA A 89 -3.83 -19.94 10.76
N ALA A 90 -4.53 -20.75 11.54
CA ALA A 90 -4.08 -22.02 12.04
C ALA A 90 -3.52 -22.88 10.89
N LYS A 91 -2.24 -23.24 10.98
CA LYS A 91 -1.78 -24.50 10.39
C LYS A 91 -2.40 -25.62 11.22
N PRO A 92 -3.11 -26.59 10.63
CA PRO A 92 -3.56 -27.75 11.39
C PRO A 92 -2.32 -28.55 11.86
N PRO A 93 -2.28 -29.01 13.13
CA PRO A 93 -1.26 -29.95 13.54
C PRO A 93 -1.58 -31.30 12.89
N VAL A 94 -0.78 -31.69 11.89
CA VAL A 94 -0.75 -33.09 11.46
C VAL A 94 -0.16 -33.91 12.59
N LYS A 95 -1.03 -34.68 13.24
CA LYS A 95 -0.72 -35.62 14.30
C LYS A 95 0.32 -36.63 13.82
N SER A 96 1.51 -36.58 14.39
CA SER A 96 2.38 -37.73 14.51
C SER A 96 1.76 -38.70 15.51
N ALA A 97 1.03 -39.71 15.01
CA ALA A 97 0.81 -40.96 15.73
C ALA A 97 0.28 -42.02 14.77
N LYS A 98 1.07 -43.07 14.56
CA LYS A 98 0.74 -44.46 14.91
C LYS A 98 1.49 -45.39 13.95
N GLY A 99 2.50 -46.05 14.49
CA GLY A 99 3.20 -47.11 13.79
C GLY A 99 2.24 -48.26 13.43
N PRO A 100 2.52 -49.03 12.37
CA PRO A 100 1.89 -50.31 12.19
C PRO A 100 2.69 -51.36 12.96
N ALA A 101 2.06 -51.90 14.00
CA ALA A 101 2.34 -53.27 14.40
C ALA A 101 1.94 -54.21 13.24
N LYS A 102 2.83 -55.19 13.00
CA LYS A 102 2.69 -56.47 12.27
C LYS A 102 1.25 -56.94 12.02
N PRO A 103 0.98 -57.67 10.91
CA PRO A 103 1.47 -59.05 10.75
C PRO A 103 1.86 -59.35 9.27
N SER A 104 2.70 -60.32 8.88
CA SER A 104 2.51 -61.77 8.94
C SER A 104 3.66 -62.45 8.20
N LYS A 105 4.33 -63.43 8.82
CA LYS A 105 4.66 -64.78 8.35
C LYS A 105 5.68 -65.39 9.30
#